data_AF-A0A6P6QIR1-F1
#
_entry.id   AF-A0A6P6QIR1-F1
#
_cell.length_a   1.000
_cell.length_b   1.000
_cell.length_c   1.000
_cell.angle_alpha   90.00
_cell.angle_beta   90.00
_cell.angle_gamma   90.00
#
_symmetry.space_group_name_H-M   'P 1'
#
loop_
_entity.id
_entity.type
_entity.pdbx_description
1 polymer ?
#
loop_
_entity_poly.entity_id
_entity_poly.type
_entity_poly.pdbx_seq_one_letter_code
_entity_poly.pdbx_strand_id
1 'polypeptide(L)'
;MAYCCVPGCRSFSRQNKDNTSFHKFPQDRELQKKWIVKIRRDIGPNFQITKNTRVCSKHFSPECFSRTLTGIRKLKGGSVPSVFTWTQQPNERKTLRSQEKWHLEEEHEEDESSTKDGPSNEECHVTEMPNTDHDYCVEPMTTEEKLVAAQEEISRLSAENEALRSNQFGIQNFMGNPKLIQFYTGFPDYDTVRAVFLALQPTAQSMASWAQVQRINQTNQHSLRVGFQAQHLSLFNQFFLFLCRIRLGLLEQDLAVRFSVSQSTVSRICVTWANYLYFMLGSLPIWPSRSAVDELMPEYFKALYPKTRVILDCTEIRVQSASSKVLNSETYSHYKGTTTLKSLVGISPDGSMTFVSSLYTGSISDKEITKSSGILNLLEEGDAVMVDKGFLIKDLLDEINATVVIPPFLGPSGQFSHEDLAHTHNIARLRIHIERAIRRIKEYHIFDRVIPLSLAGSVNQLWTVCSILTNFHGPLF
;
A
#
# COMPACT_ATOMS: atom_id res chain seq x y z
N MET A 1 32.80 -31.05 -24.63
CA MET A 1 31.44 -30.79 -25.17
C MET A 1 30.90 -29.54 -24.49
N ALA A 2 30.41 -28.54 -25.24
CA ALA A 2 29.94 -27.29 -24.64
C ALA A 2 28.41 -27.30 -24.53
N TYR A 3 27.91 -27.03 -23.33
CA TYR A 3 26.48 -26.88 -23.02
C TYR A 3 26.18 -25.42 -22.71
N CYS A 4 25.00 -24.94 -23.08
CA CYS A 4 24.55 -23.62 -22.66
C CYS A 4 24.20 -23.63 -21.16
N CYS A 5 24.75 -22.69 -20.39
CA CYS A 5 24.47 -22.59 -18.95
C CYS A 5 23.15 -21.89 -18.59
N VAL A 6 22.42 -21.38 -19.59
CA VAL A 6 21.16 -20.67 -19.40
C VAL A 6 20.07 -21.67 -18.96
N PRO A 7 19.36 -21.42 -17.84
CA PRO A 7 18.29 -22.29 -17.37
C PRO A 7 17.25 -22.58 -18.47
N GLY A 8 16.86 -23.84 -18.63
CA GLY A 8 15.90 -24.26 -19.65
C GLY A 8 16.42 -24.34 -21.08
N CYS A 9 17.66 -23.91 -21.37
CA CYS A 9 18.26 -24.05 -22.69
C CYS A 9 18.90 -25.44 -22.87
N ARG A 10 18.44 -26.20 -23.87
CA ARG A 10 18.96 -27.54 -24.19
C ARG A 10 20.04 -27.56 -25.29
N SER A 11 20.57 -26.40 -25.69
CA SER A 11 21.55 -26.31 -26.78
C SER A 11 22.95 -26.78 -26.37
N PHE A 12 23.56 -27.62 -27.19
CA PHE A 12 24.93 -28.10 -27.03
C PHE A 12 25.68 -28.22 -28.37
N SER A 13 27.01 -28.20 -28.32
CA SER A 13 27.87 -28.01 -29.51
C SER A 13 27.77 -29.08 -30.61
N ARG A 14 27.22 -30.26 -30.33
CA ARG A 14 27.07 -31.38 -31.31
C ARG A 14 25.71 -31.35 -32.03
N GLN A 15 24.74 -30.59 -31.53
CA GLN A 15 23.38 -30.48 -32.08
C GLN A 15 23.30 -29.48 -33.25
N ASN A 16 24.28 -29.51 -34.17
CA ASN A 16 24.60 -28.45 -35.13
C ASN A 16 23.57 -28.25 -36.27
N LYS A 17 22.26 -28.39 -36.00
CA LYS A 17 21.17 -28.10 -36.94
C LYS A 17 20.89 -26.59 -37.09
N ASP A 18 21.21 -25.78 -36.07
CA ASP A 18 20.78 -24.36 -36.00
C ASP A 18 21.92 -23.33 -36.08
N ASN A 19 23.10 -23.68 -36.61
CA ASN A 19 24.27 -22.80 -36.73
C ASN A 19 24.55 -21.95 -35.45
N THR A 20 24.47 -22.60 -34.29
CA THR A 20 24.48 -21.96 -32.97
C THR A 20 25.91 -21.88 -32.42
N SER A 21 26.42 -20.68 -32.18
CA SER A 21 27.76 -20.45 -31.60
C SER A 21 27.70 -20.38 -30.07
N PHE A 22 28.79 -20.75 -29.40
CA PHE A 22 28.89 -20.77 -27.94
C PHE A 22 29.94 -19.77 -27.46
N HIS A 23 29.52 -18.79 -26.64
CA HIS A 23 30.34 -17.67 -26.21
C HIS A 23 30.78 -17.85 -24.75
N LYS A 24 32.05 -17.52 -24.46
CA LYS A 24 32.60 -17.52 -23.11
C LYS A 24 32.10 -16.29 -22.34
N PHE A 25 32.07 -16.38 -21.02
CA PHE A 25 31.86 -15.20 -20.20
C PHE A 25 32.97 -14.18 -20.43
N PRO A 26 32.65 -12.87 -20.42
CA PRO A 26 33.64 -11.81 -20.53
C PRO A 26 34.58 -11.81 -19.33
N GLN A 27 35.82 -11.34 -19.56
CA GLN A 27 36.84 -11.19 -18.51
C GLN A 27 36.59 -9.95 -17.64
N ASP A 28 35.88 -8.96 -18.18
CA ASP A 28 35.40 -7.81 -17.42
C ASP A 28 34.37 -8.25 -16.36
N ARG A 29 34.68 -7.96 -15.09
CA ARG A 29 33.87 -8.34 -13.92
C ARG A 29 32.50 -7.69 -13.93
N GLU A 30 32.39 -6.45 -14.42
CA GLU A 30 31.11 -5.74 -14.43
C GLU A 30 30.17 -6.28 -15.50
N LEU A 31 30.70 -6.57 -16.70
CA LEU A 31 29.93 -7.23 -17.75
C LEU A 31 29.58 -8.67 -17.37
N GLN A 32 30.47 -9.38 -16.66
CA GLN A 32 30.20 -10.73 -16.16
C GLN A 32 29.03 -10.73 -15.16
N LYS A 33 28.99 -9.79 -14.20
CA LYS A 33 27.84 -9.61 -13.29
C LYS A 33 26.54 -9.36 -14.04
N LYS A 34 26.56 -8.52 -15.08
CA LYS A 34 25.38 -8.26 -15.93
C LYS A 34 24.88 -9.54 -16.61
N TRP A 35 25.78 -10.40 -17.10
CA TRP A 35 25.40 -11.68 -17.71
C TRP A 35 24.74 -12.61 -16.69
N ILE A 36 25.29 -12.72 -15.48
CA ILE A 36 24.78 -13.56 -14.38
C ILE A 36 23.35 -13.17 -14.00
N VAL A 37 23.11 -11.86 -13.83
CA VAL A 37 21.78 -11.31 -13.52
C VAL A 37 20.80 -11.63 -14.65
N LYS A 38 21.21 -11.47 -15.91
CA LYS A 38 20.33 -11.70 -17.08
C LYS A 38 19.97 -13.17 -17.29
N ILE A 39 20.91 -14.10 -17.07
CA ILE A 39 20.65 -15.54 -17.15
C ILE A 39 19.92 -16.11 -15.91
N ARG A 40 19.66 -15.27 -14.90
CA ARG A 40 19.00 -15.63 -13.63
C ARG A 40 19.63 -16.83 -12.94
N ARG A 41 20.96 -16.79 -12.77
CA ARG A 41 21.68 -17.75 -11.93
C ARG A 41 22.41 -17.03 -10.83
N ASP A 42 22.41 -17.60 -9.63
CA ASP A 42 23.22 -17.11 -8.52
C ASP A 42 24.53 -17.88 -8.49
N ILE A 43 25.65 -17.17 -8.34
CA ILE A 43 26.94 -17.82 -8.08
C ILE A 43 26.90 -18.32 -6.64
N GLY A 44 27.01 -19.64 -6.48
CA GLY A 44 26.93 -20.30 -5.19
C GLY A 44 27.42 -21.75 -5.28
N PRO A 45 27.18 -22.58 -4.26
CA PRO A 45 27.65 -23.98 -4.25
C PRO A 45 27.10 -24.79 -5.43
N ASN A 46 25.93 -24.43 -5.96
CA ASN A 46 25.25 -25.14 -7.05
C ASN A 46 25.58 -24.62 -8.46
N PHE A 47 26.29 -23.49 -8.60
CA PHE A 47 26.69 -22.94 -9.90
C PHE A 47 27.94 -22.06 -9.79
N GLN A 48 29.02 -22.50 -10.44
CA GLN A 48 30.28 -21.78 -10.52
C GLN A 48 30.65 -21.52 -11.98
N ILE A 49 31.11 -20.30 -12.27
CA ILE A 49 31.58 -19.94 -13.61
C ILE A 49 32.99 -20.48 -13.79
N THR A 50 33.10 -21.56 -14.55
CA THR A 50 34.39 -22.16 -14.91
C THR A 50 34.83 -21.70 -16.28
N LYS A 51 36.09 -22.02 -16.66
CA LYS A 51 36.60 -21.79 -18.01
C LYS A 51 35.79 -22.47 -19.11
N ASN A 52 34.90 -23.40 -18.77
CA ASN A 52 34.06 -24.17 -19.70
C ASN A 52 32.59 -23.72 -19.74
N THR A 53 32.18 -22.79 -18.88
CA THR A 53 30.81 -22.25 -18.89
C THR A 53 30.60 -21.39 -20.14
N ARG A 54 29.52 -21.66 -20.90
CA ARG A 54 29.20 -20.98 -22.17
C ARG A 54 27.74 -20.56 -22.23
N VAL A 55 27.45 -19.48 -22.94
CA VAL A 55 26.10 -19.06 -23.34
C VAL A 55 25.98 -19.19 -24.86
N CYS A 56 24.91 -19.81 -25.37
CA CYS A 56 24.72 -19.98 -26.81
C CYS A 56 24.19 -18.69 -27.47
N SER A 57 24.39 -18.55 -28.78
CA SER A 57 24.01 -17.35 -29.53
C SER A 57 22.51 -17.06 -29.55
N LYS A 58 21.65 -18.05 -29.27
CA LYS A 58 20.19 -17.88 -29.18
C LYS A 58 19.75 -16.88 -28.11
N HIS A 59 20.62 -16.58 -27.14
CA HIS A 59 20.31 -15.65 -26.05
C HIS A 59 20.76 -14.20 -26.30
N PHE A 60 21.33 -13.91 -27.46
CA PHE A 60 21.77 -12.57 -27.83
C PHE A 60 21.00 -12.07 -29.04
N SER A 61 20.74 -10.76 -29.09
CA SER A 61 20.18 -10.13 -30.30
C SER A 61 21.14 -10.32 -31.49
N PRO A 62 20.62 -10.52 -32.73
CA PRO A 62 21.46 -10.59 -33.94
C PRO A 62 22.42 -9.40 -34.11
N GLU A 63 22.06 -8.22 -33.60
CA GLU A 63 22.85 -6.99 -33.67
C GLU A 63 24.10 -6.99 -32.79
N CYS A 64 24.12 -7.85 -31.77
CA CYS A 64 25.26 -8.04 -30.86
C CYS A 64 26.43 -8.78 -31.51
N PHE A 65 26.28 -9.25 -32.75
CA PHE A 65 27.32 -9.98 -33.47
C PHE A 65 27.99 -9.13 -34.54
N SER A 66 29.31 -9.27 -34.68
CA SER A 66 30.07 -8.82 -35.85
C SER A 66 30.60 -10.04 -36.61
N ARG A 67 30.66 -9.93 -37.94
CA ARG A 67 31.31 -10.93 -38.78
C ARG A 67 32.76 -10.51 -38.99
N THR A 68 33.69 -11.41 -38.71
CA THR A 68 35.10 -11.20 -39.08
C THR A 68 35.29 -11.42 -40.59
N LEU A 69 36.39 -10.92 -41.15
CA LEU A 69 36.75 -11.11 -42.57
C LEU A 69 36.81 -12.60 -42.99
N THR A 70 36.93 -13.51 -42.02
CA THR A 70 36.91 -14.98 -42.17
C THR A 70 35.52 -15.61 -42.01
N GLY A 71 34.44 -14.82 -41.91
CA GLY A 71 33.05 -15.31 -41.84
C GLY A 71 32.57 -15.79 -40.47
N ILE A 72 33.41 -15.75 -39.43
CA ILE A 72 33.07 -16.21 -38.08
C ILE A 72 32.23 -15.15 -37.35
N ARG A 73 31.12 -15.56 -36.73
CA ARG A 73 30.26 -14.70 -35.90
C ARG A 73 30.88 -14.52 -34.51
N LYS A 74 31.41 -13.33 -34.23
CA LYS A 74 31.98 -12.95 -32.93
C LYS A 74 31.02 -12.01 -32.20
N LEU A 75 30.88 -12.20 -30.89
CA LEU A 75 30.08 -11.31 -30.06
C LEU A 75 30.84 -9.98 -29.86
N LYS A 76 30.19 -8.84 -30.10
CA LYS A 76 30.76 -7.50 -29.90
C LYS A 76 31.06 -7.29 -28.41
N GLY A 77 32.17 -6.60 -28.09
CA GLY A 77 32.52 -6.25 -26.71
C GLY A 77 31.41 -5.41 -26.06
N GLY A 78 31.07 -5.71 -24.80
CA GLY A 78 29.97 -5.03 -24.10
C GLY A 78 28.57 -5.63 -24.29
N SER A 79 28.41 -6.61 -25.20
CA SER A 79 27.10 -7.25 -25.43
C SER A 79 26.64 -8.06 -24.21
N VAL A 80 25.34 -7.99 -23.91
CA VAL A 80 24.69 -8.77 -22.84
C VAL A 80 23.62 -9.68 -23.43
N PRO A 81 23.41 -10.90 -22.88
CA PRO A 81 22.32 -11.73 -23.34
C PRO A 81 20.98 -11.10 -22.94
N SER A 82 20.07 -10.98 -23.90
CA SER A 82 18.81 -10.25 -23.78
C SER A 82 17.59 -11.07 -24.23
N VAL A 83 17.81 -12.18 -24.91
CA VAL A 83 16.74 -13.01 -25.50
C VAL A 83 16.55 -14.26 -24.64
N PHE A 84 15.46 -14.27 -23.86
CA PHE A 84 15.08 -15.43 -23.07
C PHE A 84 13.57 -15.65 -23.10
N THR A 85 13.15 -16.89 -22.87
CA THR A 85 11.72 -17.26 -22.82
C THR A 85 10.96 -16.49 -21.74
N TRP A 86 11.61 -16.13 -20.63
CA TRP A 86 11.06 -15.28 -19.56
C TRP A 86 11.20 -13.78 -19.80
N THR A 87 11.76 -13.38 -20.94
CA THR A 87 11.94 -11.97 -21.34
C THR A 87 11.10 -11.63 -22.57
N GLN A 88 10.15 -12.49 -22.98
CA GLN A 88 9.15 -12.08 -23.94
C GLN A 88 8.32 -10.96 -23.30
N GLN A 89 8.61 -9.72 -23.70
CA GLN A 89 7.69 -8.61 -23.49
C GLN A 89 6.40 -8.92 -24.26
N PRO A 90 5.22 -8.50 -23.76
CA PRO A 90 4.04 -8.47 -24.59
C PRO A 90 4.39 -7.69 -25.85
N ASN A 91 4.08 -8.25 -27.03
CA ASN A 91 4.18 -7.55 -28.30
C ASN A 91 3.68 -6.10 -28.14
N GLU A 92 4.41 -5.16 -28.73
CA GLU A 92 3.93 -3.81 -28.97
C GLU A 92 2.44 -3.87 -29.36
N ARG A 93 1.59 -3.22 -28.56
CA ARG A 93 0.23 -2.94 -28.99
C ARG A 93 0.38 -2.14 -30.29
N LYS A 94 -0.01 -2.74 -31.40
CA LYS A 94 -0.47 -1.96 -32.55
C LYS A 94 -1.48 -0.97 -32.00
N THR A 95 -1.19 0.30 -32.16
CA THR A 95 -2.14 1.38 -31.95
C THR A 95 -3.42 1.02 -32.70
N LEU A 96 -4.53 0.87 -31.97
CA LEU A 96 -5.84 0.90 -32.60
C LEU A 96 -5.95 2.31 -33.20
N ARG A 97 -5.86 2.37 -34.52
CA ARG A 97 -6.33 3.52 -35.30
C ARG A 97 -7.75 3.83 -34.85
N SER A 98 -8.01 5.13 -34.74
CA SER A 98 -9.31 5.78 -34.62
C SER A 98 -10.45 4.89 -35.08
N GLN A 99 -11.44 4.69 -34.20
CA GLN A 99 -12.71 4.03 -34.53
C GLN A 99 -13.28 4.63 -35.82
N GLU A 100 -13.22 3.86 -36.90
CA GLU A 100 -14.15 3.98 -38.00
C GLU A 100 -15.51 3.52 -37.49
N LYS A 101 -16.53 4.30 -37.88
CA LYS A 101 -17.95 4.09 -37.58
C LYS A 101 -18.35 2.64 -37.83
N TRP A 102 -18.92 2.00 -36.81
CA TRP A 102 -19.72 0.80 -36.99
C TRP A 102 -21.11 1.28 -37.40
N HIS A 103 -21.39 1.26 -38.71
CA HIS A 103 -22.75 1.23 -39.22
C HIS A 103 -23.35 -0.14 -38.84
N LEU A 104 -24.45 -0.11 -38.09
CA LEU A 104 -25.34 -1.26 -37.96
C LEU A 104 -26.13 -1.33 -39.26
N GLU A 105 -25.84 -2.33 -40.07
CA GLU A 105 -26.66 -2.74 -41.21
C GLU A 105 -27.88 -3.49 -40.65
N GLU A 106 -29.06 -2.97 -40.97
CA GLU A 106 -30.36 -3.62 -40.77
C GLU A 106 -30.44 -4.82 -41.73
N GLU A 107 -30.84 -5.97 -41.20
CA GLU A 107 -31.22 -7.14 -41.98
C GLU A 107 -32.49 -6.79 -42.77
N HIS A 108 -32.33 -6.56 -44.07
CA HIS A 108 -33.41 -6.63 -45.05
C HIS A 108 -33.24 -7.89 -45.88
N GLU A 109 -34.19 -8.82 -45.73
CA GLU A 109 -34.44 -9.90 -46.67
C GLU A 109 -34.94 -9.29 -47.98
N GLU A 110 -34.17 -9.42 -49.06
CA GLU A 110 -34.69 -9.34 -50.42
C GLU A 110 -34.09 -10.46 -51.28
N ASP A 111 -35.01 -11.25 -51.81
CA ASP A 111 -34.82 -12.40 -52.68
C ASP A 111 -34.08 -12.06 -53.98
N GLU A 112 -33.16 -12.95 -54.36
CA GLU A 112 -32.60 -13.02 -55.70
C GLU A 112 -33.68 -13.41 -56.72
N SER A 113 -33.86 -12.63 -57.79
CA SER A 113 -34.27 -13.24 -59.06
C SER A 113 -33.66 -12.54 -60.28
N SER A 114 -33.14 -13.41 -61.13
CA SER A 114 -32.45 -13.27 -62.40
C SER A 114 -33.19 -12.50 -63.50
N THR A 115 -32.44 -11.73 -64.30
CA THR A 115 -32.79 -11.39 -65.69
C THR A 115 -32.44 -12.53 -66.65
N LYS A 116 -33.40 -13.01 -67.46
CA LYS A 116 -33.25 -13.35 -68.90
C LYS A 116 -34.60 -13.54 -69.62
N ASP A 117 -34.70 -12.87 -70.78
CA ASP A 117 -35.34 -13.24 -72.05
C ASP A 117 -36.85 -13.55 -72.20
N GLY A 118 -37.52 -12.68 -72.98
CA GLY A 118 -38.28 -13.09 -74.18
C GLY A 118 -39.83 -13.23 -74.10
N PRO A 119 -40.57 -12.98 -75.21
CA PRO A 119 -41.89 -12.33 -75.17
C PRO A 119 -43.09 -13.22 -75.52
N SER A 120 -44.31 -12.80 -75.17
CA SER A 120 -45.54 -12.99 -75.99
C SER A 120 -46.76 -12.26 -75.41
N ASN A 121 -47.59 -11.76 -76.33
CA ASN A 121 -48.85 -11.04 -76.15
C ASN A 121 -49.94 -11.89 -75.50
N GLU A 122 -50.83 -11.28 -74.71
CA GLU A 122 -52.30 -11.31 -74.89
C GLU A 122 -53.00 -10.31 -73.95
N GLU A 123 -53.99 -9.61 -74.49
CA GLU A 123 -54.79 -8.54 -73.87
C GLU A 123 -55.83 -9.09 -72.88
N CYS A 124 -56.12 -8.37 -71.77
CA CYS A 124 -57.51 -8.22 -71.28
C CYS A 124 -57.68 -7.08 -70.24
N HIS A 125 -58.37 -6.03 -70.69
CA HIS A 125 -59.43 -5.22 -70.06
C HIS A 125 -59.60 -5.07 -68.52
N VAL A 126 -59.31 -3.84 -68.05
CA VAL A 126 -60.08 -2.93 -67.15
C VAL A 126 -60.55 -3.40 -65.76
N THR A 127 -60.04 -2.73 -64.73
CA THR A 127 -60.84 -1.93 -63.76
C THR A 127 -59.96 -0.92 -63.03
N GLU A 128 -60.31 0.36 -63.14
CA GLU A 128 -59.73 1.46 -62.34
C GLU A 128 -60.29 1.40 -60.90
N MET A 129 -59.41 1.46 -59.90
CA MET A 129 -59.74 1.82 -58.52
C MET A 129 -58.58 2.62 -57.90
N PRO A 130 -58.88 3.53 -56.94
CA PRO A 130 -58.10 4.73 -56.71
C PRO A 130 -56.89 4.52 -55.80
N ASN A 131 -55.79 5.20 -56.11
CA ASN A 131 -54.66 5.43 -55.21
C ASN A 131 -55.16 5.94 -53.86
N THR A 132 -55.03 5.11 -52.82
CA THR A 132 -54.99 5.58 -51.44
C THR A 132 -53.51 5.68 -51.11
N ASP A 133 -52.90 6.82 -51.44
CA ASP A 133 -51.54 7.13 -51.04
C ASP A 133 -51.45 7.08 -49.50
N HIS A 134 -50.44 6.34 -49.04
CA HIS A 134 -50.08 6.26 -47.64
C HIS A 134 -49.63 7.64 -47.14
N ASP A 135 -50.42 8.22 -46.22
CA ASP A 135 -50.03 9.36 -45.40
C ASP A 135 -48.93 8.94 -44.41
N TYR A 136 -47.67 9.20 -44.78
CA TYR A 136 -46.52 9.20 -43.88
C TYR A 136 -45.76 10.53 -44.00
N CYS A 137 -46.45 11.65 -43.73
CA CYS A 137 -45.77 12.91 -43.42
C CYS A 137 -45.70 13.11 -41.90
N VAL A 138 -44.79 12.39 -41.23
CA VAL A 138 -44.31 12.84 -39.92
C VAL A 138 -43.35 13.99 -40.20
N GLU A 139 -43.78 15.22 -39.91
CA GLU A 139 -42.92 16.39 -40.07
C GLU A 139 -41.63 16.20 -39.26
N PRO A 140 -40.44 16.50 -39.83
CA PRO A 140 -39.20 16.38 -39.11
C PRO A 140 -39.20 17.36 -37.94
N MET A 141 -39.03 16.83 -36.72
CA MET A 141 -38.91 17.61 -35.48
C MET A 141 -38.09 18.90 -35.70
N THR A 142 -38.68 20.01 -35.30
CA THR A 142 -38.08 21.34 -35.36
C THR A 142 -36.81 21.40 -34.51
N THR A 143 -35.94 22.36 -34.81
CA THR A 143 -34.70 22.59 -34.05
C THR A 143 -34.97 22.83 -32.56
N GLU A 144 -36.06 23.53 -32.25
CA GLU A 144 -36.53 23.82 -30.91
C GLU A 144 -37.01 22.55 -30.19
N GLU A 145 -37.76 21.66 -30.85
CA GLU A 145 -38.17 20.37 -30.27
C GLU A 145 -36.97 19.45 -30.01
N LYS A 146 -35.97 19.46 -30.90
CA LYS A 146 -34.71 18.74 -30.69
C LYS A 146 -33.92 19.31 -29.51
N LEU A 147 -33.93 20.63 -29.31
CA LEU A 147 -33.27 21.29 -28.20
C LEU A 147 -33.92 20.93 -26.86
N VAL A 148 -35.24 20.95 -26.80
CA VAL A 148 -36.02 20.59 -25.60
C VAL A 148 -35.79 19.11 -25.26
N ALA A 149 -35.92 18.20 -26.23
CA ALA A 149 -35.68 16.77 -26.01
C ALA A 149 -34.23 16.49 -25.54
N ALA A 150 -33.23 17.20 -26.08
CA ALA A 150 -31.85 17.07 -25.64
C ALA A 150 -31.64 17.60 -24.21
N GLN A 151 -32.31 18.70 -23.82
CA GLN A 151 -32.25 19.26 -22.47
C GLN A 151 -32.91 18.34 -21.43
N GLU A 152 -34.05 17.73 -21.79
CA GLU A 152 -34.72 16.72 -20.96
C GLU A 152 -33.84 15.48 -20.80
N GLU A 153 -33.22 15.00 -21.88
CA GLU A 153 -32.31 13.85 -21.85
C GLU A 153 -31.06 14.13 -21.00
N ILE A 154 -30.45 15.31 -21.12
CA ILE A 154 -29.34 15.74 -20.26
C ILE A 154 -29.77 15.75 -18.79
N SER A 155 -30.97 16.28 -18.51
CA SER A 155 -31.51 16.32 -17.15
C SER A 155 -31.71 14.90 -16.60
N ARG A 156 -32.30 14.00 -17.39
CA ARG A 156 -32.48 12.59 -17.03
C ARG A 156 -31.15 11.88 -16.77
N LEU A 157 -30.21 11.97 -17.71
CA LEU A 157 -28.88 11.35 -17.58
C LEU A 157 -28.08 11.94 -16.42
N SER A 158 -28.26 13.23 -16.11
CA SER A 158 -27.62 13.87 -14.95
C SER A 158 -28.17 13.30 -13.64
N ALA A 159 -29.48 13.14 -13.53
CA ALA A 159 -30.14 12.55 -12.35
C ALA A 159 -29.76 11.07 -12.17
N GLU A 160 -29.70 10.31 -13.27
CA GLU A 160 -29.23 8.92 -13.24
C GLU A 160 -27.76 8.83 -12.83
N ASN A 161 -26.89 9.68 -13.37
CA ASN A 161 -25.48 9.74 -12.94
C ASN A 161 -25.33 10.10 -11.46
N GLU A 162 -26.16 11.00 -10.94
CA GLU A 162 -26.15 11.36 -9.52
C GLU A 162 -26.61 10.19 -8.64
N ALA A 163 -27.66 9.46 -9.05
CA ALA A 163 -28.11 8.24 -8.39
C ALA A 163 -27.07 7.11 -8.46
N LEU A 164 -26.36 6.97 -9.58
CA LEU A 164 -25.25 6.01 -9.70
C LEU A 164 -24.07 6.40 -8.81
N ARG A 165 -23.77 7.70 -8.69
CA ARG A 165 -22.71 8.21 -7.80
C ARG A 165 -23.05 8.05 -6.32
N SER A 166 -24.32 8.21 -5.93
CA SER A 166 -24.75 7.96 -4.55
C SER A 166 -24.71 6.47 -4.19
N ASN A 167 -24.83 5.57 -5.18
CA ASN A 167 -24.65 4.13 -4.98
C ASN A 167 -23.19 3.66 -4.88
N GLN A 168 -22.21 4.50 -5.23
CA GLN A 168 -20.79 4.13 -5.10
C GLN A 168 -20.34 4.18 -3.64
N PHE A 169 -19.62 3.15 -3.19
CA PHE A 169 -19.06 3.14 -1.84
C PHE A 169 -18.07 4.30 -1.66
N GLY A 170 -18.42 5.25 -0.82
CA GLY A 170 -17.61 6.41 -0.50
C GLY A 170 -18.03 7.07 0.80
N ILE A 171 -17.14 7.87 1.36
CA ILE A 171 -17.36 8.46 2.69
C ILE A 171 -18.60 9.35 2.75
N GLN A 172 -18.96 9.98 1.61
CA GLN A 172 -20.12 10.84 1.50
C GLN A 172 -21.43 10.12 1.84
N ASN A 173 -21.52 8.81 1.63
CA ASN A 173 -22.73 8.03 1.93
C ASN A 173 -22.92 7.78 3.42
N PHE A 174 -21.89 8.03 4.23
CA PHE A 174 -21.90 7.76 5.67
C PHE A 174 -21.92 9.05 6.50
N MET A 175 -21.95 10.23 5.88
CA MET A 175 -21.83 11.52 6.58
C MET A 175 -22.91 11.75 7.65
N GLY A 176 -24.12 11.21 7.44
CA GLY A 176 -25.23 11.31 8.40
C GLY A 176 -25.26 10.20 9.46
N ASN A 177 -24.29 9.28 9.48
CA ASN A 177 -24.29 8.13 10.40
C ASN A 177 -22.93 8.01 11.13
N PRO A 178 -22.79 8.65 12.31
CA PRO A 178 -21.58 8.60 13.11
C PRO A 178 -21.12 7.18 13.45
N LYS A 179 -22.05 6.24 13.67
CA LYS A 179 -21.71 4.83 13.95
C LYS A 179 -21.00 4.16 12.78
N LEU A 180 -21.46 4.42 11.54
CA LEU A 180 -20.80 3.90 10.34
C LEU A 180 -19.46 4.58 10.09
N ILE A 181 -19.34 5.89 10.36
CA ILE A 181 -18.05 6.57 10.31
C ILE A 181 -17.07 5.93 11.29
N GLN A 182 -17.44 5.79 12.57
CA GLN A 182 -16.59 5.16 13.58
C GLN A 182 -16.22 3.72 13.23
N PHE A 183 -17.16 2.97 12.66
CA PHE A 183 -16.91 1.61 12.19
C PHE A 183 -15.86 1.57 11.07
N TYR A 184 -16.02 2.38 10.02
CA TYR A 184 -15.13 2.35 8.85
C TYR A 184 -13.80 3.09 9.06
N THR A 185 -13.76 4.14 9.87
CA THR A 185 -12.61 5.04 9.96
C THR A 185 -11.92 5.04 11.33
N GLY A 186 -12.65 4.68 12.40
CA GLY A 186 -12.20 4.82 13.78
C GLY A 186 -12.49 6.19 14.41
N PHE A 187 -12.76 7.22 13.60
CA PHE A 187 -13.08 8.56 14.09
C PHE A 187 -14.51 8.66 14.63
N PRO A 188 -14.78 9.56 15.58
CA PRO A 188 -16.10 9.66 16.23
C PRO A 188 -17.23 10.03 15.25
N ASP A 189 -16.95 10.89 14.28
CA ASP A 189 -17.94 11.43 13.35
C ASP A 189 -17.30 11.92 12.04
N TYR A 190 -18.17 12.25 11.07
CA TYR A 190 -17.74 12.71 9.75
C TYR A 190 -16.99 14.05 9.80
N ASP A 191 -17.38 14.96 10.68
CA ASP A 191 -16.77 16.28 10.79
C ASP A 191 -15.33 16.20 11.26
N THR A 192 -15.02 15.29 12.18
CA THR A 192 -13.67 15.02 12.65
C THR A 192 -12.80 14.45 11.52
N VAL A 193 -13.30 13.45 10.77
CA VAL A 193 -12.58 12.88 9.61
C VAL A 193 -12.33 13.97 8.56
N ARG A 194 -13.34 14.78 8.29
CA ARG A 194 -13.27 15.88 7.32
C ARG A 194 -12.28 16.94 7.77
N ALA A 195 -12.27 17.34 9.03
CA ALA A 195 -11.33 18.33 9.57
C ALA A 195 -9.88 17.86 9.43
N VAL A 196 -9.61 16.60 9.77
CA VAL A 196 -8.29 15.96 9.58
C VAL A 196 -7.91 15.95 8.10
N PHE A 197 -8.83 15.55 7.22
CA PHE A 197 -8.56 15.55 5.78
C PHE A 197 -8.28 16.95 5.23
N LEU A 198 -9.07 17.96 5.63
CA LEU A 198 -8.87 19.35 5.20
C LEU A 198 -7.52 19.91 5.65
N ALA A 199 -7.05 19.55 6.85
CA ALA A 199 -5.73 19.93 7.33
C ALA A 199 -4.60 19.30 6.49
N LEU A 200 -4.79 18.07 6.01
CA LEU A 200 -3.83 17.36 5.16
C LEU A 200 -3.92 17.78 3.68
N GLN A 201 -5.10 18.19 3.21
CA GLN A 201 -5.41 18.40 1.79
C GLN A 201 -4.37 19.24 1.02
N PRO A 202 -3.85 20.38 1.54
CA PRO A 202 -2.91 21.22 0.80
C PRO A 202 -1.63 20.50 0.38
N THR A 203 -1.08 19.63 1.23
CA THR A 203 0.12 18.84 0.92
C THR A 203 -0.23 17.46 0.34
N ALA A 204 -1.42 16.94 0.62
CA ALA A 204 -1.91 15.70 0.05
C ALA A 204 -2.08 15.79 -1.48
N GLN A 205 -2.48 16.96 -2.00
CA GLN A 205 -2.66 17.18 -3.45
C GLN A 205 -1.36 17.10 -4.25
N SER A 206 -0.21 17.38 -3.63
CA SER A 206 1.10 17.30 -4.28
C SER A 206 1.77 15.92 -4.12
N MET A 207 1.12 14.96 -3.45
CA MET A 207 1.67 13.61 -3.27
C MET A 207 1.91 12.90 -4.61
N ALA A 208 3.14 12.40 -4.77
CA ALA A 208 3.50 11.51 -5.87
C ALA A 208 3.12 10.06 -5.53
N SER A 209 2.53 9.34 -6.49
CA SER A 209 2.24 7.92 -6.30
C SER A 209 3.52 7.10 -6.11
N TRP A 210 3.45 6.02 -5.32
CA TRP A 210 4.59 5.10 -5.16
C TRP A 210 5.15 4.57 -6.49
N ALA A 211 4.30 4.32 -7.48
CA ALA A 211 4.74 3.90 -8.82
C ALA A 211 5.53 4.98 -9.57
N GLN A 212 5.29 6.26 -9.28
CA GLN A 212 6.04 7.38 -9.81
C GLN A 212 7.38 7.52 -9.11
N VAL A 213 7.42 7.39 -7.78
CA VAL A 213 8.67 7.35 -7.01
C VAL A 213 9.57 6.20 -7.47
N GLN A 214 9.01 4.99 -7.65
CA GLN A 214 9.76 3.84 -8.16
C GLN A 214 10.29 4.07 -9.59
N ARG A 215 9.53 4.74 -10.46
CA ARG A 215 9.99 5.10 -11.81
C ARG A 215 11.14 6.09 -11.77
N ILE A 216 11.04 7.15 -10.96
CA ILE A 216 12.11 8.14 -10.78
C ILE A 216 13.40 7.46 -10.33
N ASN A 217 13.31 6.57 -9.34
CA ASN A 217 14.45 5.80 -8.85
C ASN A 217 15.07 4.86 -9.90
N GLN A 218 14.31 4.46 -10.92
CA GLN A 218 14.79 3.60 -12.00
C GLN A 218 15.31 4.36 -13.22
N THR A 219 14.77 5.55 -13.53
CA THR A 219 15.04 6.28 -14.77
C THR A 219 15.90 7.53 -14.61
N ASN A 220 16.29 7.94 -13.39
CA ASN A 220 17.00 9.21 -13.13
C ASN A 220 16.31 10.44 -13.75
N GLN A 221 15.01 10.36 -14.06
CA GLN A 221 14.23 11.49 -14.55
C GLN A 221 13.71 12.31 -13.37
N HIS A 222 14.14 13.57 -13.28
CA HIS A 222 13.83 14.48 -12.17
C HIS A 222 12.46 15.18 -12.27
N SER A 223 11.62 14.83 -13.25
CA SER A 223 10.31 15.47 -13.43
C SER A 223 9.18 14.69 -12.75
N LEU A 224 8.65 15.26 -11.66
CA LEU A 224 7.41 14.82 -11.04
C LEU A 224 6.24 15.19 -11.98
N ARG A 225 5.46 14.20 -12.43
CA ARG A 225 4.12 14.50 -12.97
C ARG A 225 3.22 14.93 -11.82
N VAL A 226 2.44 15.98 -12.06
CA VAL A 226 1.48 16.54 -11.10
C VAL A 226 0.43 15.48 -10.75
N GLY A 227 0.40 15.07 -9.48
CA GLY A 227 -0.71 14.38 -8.82
C GLY A 227 -1.00 12.93 -9.26
N PHE A 228 -1.25 12.07 -8.28
CA PHE A 228 -2.04 10.86 -8.52
C PHE A 228 -3.48 11.26 -8.83
N GLN A 229 -3.81 11.44 -10.12
CA GLN A 229 -5.19 11.33 -10.56
C GLN A 229 -5.48 9.84 -10.77
N ALA A 230 -5.88 9.13 -9.71
CA ALA A 230 -6.83 8.05 -9.95
C ALA A 230 -8.04 8.74 -10.60
N GLN A 231 -8.15 8.68 -11.93
CA GLN A 231 -9.17 9.39 -12.70
C GLN A 231 -10.61 9.05 -12.25
N HIS A 232 -10.76 8.03 -11.38
CA HIS A 232 -12.03 7.54 -10.85
C HIS A 232 -12.21 7.67 -9.32
N LEU A 233 -11.22 8.15 -8.53
CA LEU A 233 -11.38 8.25 -7.07
C LEU A 233 -10.85 9.57 -6.50
N SER A 234 -11.72 10.34 -5.86
CA SER A 234 -11.37 11.59 -5.19
C SER A 234 -10.31 11.37 -4.10
N LEU A 235 -9.48 12.38 -3.83
CA LEU A 235 -8.44 12.29 -2.82
C LEU A 235 -9.03 11.97 -1.42
N PHE A 236 -10.23 12.47 -1.13
CA PHE A 236 -10.92 12.17 0.13
C PHE A 236 -11.37 10.71 0.20
N ASN A 237 -11.88 10.13 -0.90
CA ASN A 237 -12.22 8.71 -0.93
C ASN A 237 -10.98 7.80 -0.95
N GLN A 238 -9.84 8.27 -1.45
CA GLN A 238 -8.56 7.55 -1.28
C GLN A 238 -8.12 7.51 0.18
N PHE A 239 -8.25 8.63 0.91
CA PHE A 239 -8.00 8.68 2.36
C PHE A 239 -8.97 7.75 3.10
N PHE A 240 -10.26 7.82 2.79
CA PHE A 240 -11.27 6.93 3.37
C PHE A 240 -10.99 5.44 3.10
N LEU A 241 -10.57 5.09 1.88
CA LEU A 241 -10.15 3.72 1.53
C LEU A 241 -8.99 3.26 2.42
N PHE A 242 -7.98 4.11 2.61
CA PHE A 242 -6.87 3.82 3.51
C PHE A 242 -7.33 3.62 4.96
N LEU A 243 -8.22 4.49 5.47
CA LEU A 243 -8.80 4.35 6.81
C LEU A 243 -9.56 3.02 6.96
N CYS A 244 -10.41 2.66 5.99
CA CYS A 244 -11.10 1.37 5.96
C CYS A 244 -10.13 0.20 6.01
N ARG A 245 -9.01 0.28 5.27
CA ARG A 245 -7.97 -0.76 5.24
C ARG A 245 -7.36 -0.99 6.62
N ILE A 246 -6.96 0.08 7.30
CA ILE A 246 -6.28 -0.02 8.60
C ILE A 246 -7.26 -0.35 9.73
N ARG A 247 -8.45 0.26 9.72
CA ARG A 247 -9.45 0.13 10.78
C ARG A 247 -10.07 -1.25 10.81
N LEU A 248 -10.53 -1.75 9.65
CA LEU A 248 -11.25 -3.02 9.54
C LEU A 248 -10.37 -4.18 9.07
N GLY A 249 -9.12 -3.92 8.68
CA GLY A 249 -8.22 -4.96 8.18
C GLY A 249 -8.67 -5.59 6.86
N LEU A 250 -9.51 -4.91 6.07
CA LEU A 250 -10.10 -5.43 4.82
C LEU A 250 -9.03 -5.85 3.80
N LEU A 251 -9.29 -6.93 3.06
CA LEU A 251 -8.39 -7.39 2.00
C LEU A 251 -8.37 -6.40 0.83
N GLU A 252 -7.23 -6.26 0.16
CA GLU A 252 -7.12 -5.33 -0.98
C GLU A 252 -8.12 -5.67 -2.10
N GLN A 253 -8.41 -6.95 -2.31
CA GLN A 253 -9.40 -7.41 -3.30
C GLN A 253 -10.83 -6.99 -2.94
N ASP A 254 -11.18 -6.97 -1.65
CA ASP A 254 -12.50 -6.51 -1.19
C ASP A 254 -12.63 -4.99 -1.37
N LEU A 255 -11.60 -4.23 -0.99
CA LEU A 255 -11.55 -2.78 -1.22
C LEU A 255 -11.60 -2.44 -2.72
N ALA A 256 -10.96 -3.25 -3.58
CA ALA A 256 -10.98 -3.06 -5.02
C ALA A 256 -12.42 -3.13 -5.58
N VAL A 257 -13.20 -4.12 -5.12
CA VAL A 257 -14.62 -4.26 -5.49
C VAL A 257 -15.45 -3.10 -4.95
N ARG A 258 -15.33 -2.76 -3.66
CA ARG A 258 -16.11 -1.68 -3.03
C ARG A 258 -15.93 -0.34 -3.73
N PHE A 259 -14.67 0.03 -3.98
CA PHE A 259 -14.32 1.30 -4.59
C PHE A 259 -14.28 1.26 -6.12
N SER A 260 -14.63 0.13 -6.75
CA SER A 260 -14.62 -0.06 -8.21
C SER A 260 -13.28 0.33 -8.86
N VAL A 261 -12.18 -0.09 -8.25
CA VAL A 261 -10.81 0.12 -8.73
C VAL A 261 -10.05 -1.20 -8.80
N SER A 262 -8.92 -1.25 -9.51
CA SER A 262 -8.08 -2.45 -9.50
C SER A 262 -7.43 -2.69 -8.13
N GLN A 263 -7.16 -3.95 -7.76
CA GLN A 263 -6.38 -4.28 -6.56
C GLN A 263 -5.03 -3.54 -6.53
N SER A 264 -4.39 -3.42 -7.69
CA SER A 264 -3.13 -2.68 -7.83
C SER A 264 -3.27 -1.19 -7.47
N THR A 265 -4.44 -0.60 -7.71
CA THR A 265 -4.76 0.78 -7.34
C THR A 265 -4.92 0.90 -5.82
N VAL A 266 -5.65 -0.02 -5.19
CA VAL A 266 -5.79 -0.10 -3.72
C VAL A 266 -4.42 -0.17 -3.06
N SER A 267 -3.57 -1.08 -3.51
CA SER A 267 -2.23 -1.27 -2.95
C SER A 267 -1.39 0.01 -3.05
N ARG A 268 -1.40 0.69 -4.20
CA ARG A 268 -0.72 1.98 -4.38
C ARG A 268 -1.27 3.07 -3.47
N ILE A 269 -2.59 3.17 -3.33
CA ILE A 269 -3.25 4.14 -2.45
C ILE A 269 -2.80 3.89 -1.01
N CYS A 270 -2.89 2.64 -0.53
CA CYS A 270 -2.53 2.29 0.84
C CYS A 270 -1.06 2.60 1.17
N VAL A 271 -0.13 2.25 0.28
CA VAL A 271 1.30 2.55 0.47
C VAL A 271 1.57 4.06 0.42
N THR A 272 0.92 4.79 -0.50
CA THR A 272 1.12 6.24 -0.63
C THR A 272 0.61 6.97 0.61
N TRP A 273 -0.60 6.67 1.07
CA TRP A 273 -1.18 7.27 2.27
C TRP A 273 -0.46 6.85 3.55
N ALA A 274 -0.01 5.60 3.69
CA ALA A 274 0.78 5.17 4.84
C ALA A 274 2.08 6.00 4.97
N ASN A 275 2.82 6.16 3.88
CA ASN A 275 4.05 6.96 3.90
C ASN A 275 3.80 8.45 4.11
N TYR A 276 2.80 9.01 3.42
CA TYR A 276 2.47 10.43 3.57
C TYR A 276 2.02 10.75 4.99
N LEU A 277 1.09 9.99 5.55
CA LEU A 277 0.64 10.18 6.93
C LEU A 277 1.76 9.95 7.92
N TYR A 278 2.67 9.01 7.67
CA TYR A 278 3.85 8.82 8.51
C TYR A 278 4.70 10.10 8.59
N PHE A 279 4.97 10.77 7.46
CA PHE A 279 5.70 12.03 7.46
C PHE A 279 4.90 13.19 8.07
N MET A 280 3.62 13.31 7.72
CA MET A 280 2.78 14.42 8.22
C MET A 280 2.51 14.29 9.71
N LEU A 281 2.05 13.14 10.17
CA LEU A 281 1.78 12.89 11.58
C LEU A 281 3.07 12.83 12.40
N GLY A 282 4.16 12.31 11.83
CA GLY A 282 5.48 12.30 12.47
C GLY A 282 6.12 13.69 12.60
N SER A 283 5.64 14.68 11.84
CA SER A 283 6.05 16.09 11.99
C SER A 283 5.27 16.84 13.07
N LEU A 284 4.19 16.25 13.58
CA LEU A 284 3.42 16.86 14.67
C LEU A 284 4.23 16.77 15.97
N PRO A 285 4.34 17.88 16.73
CA PRO A 285 4.98 17.87 18.04
C PRO A 285 4.04 17.21 19.07
N ILE A 286 3.90 15.89 18.99
CA ILE A 286 3.05 15.11 19.90
C ILE A 286 3.65 14.97 21.29
N TRP A 287 4.94 15.30 21.47
CA TRP A 287 5.57 15.36 22.78
C TRP A 287 5.31 16.74 23.41
N PRO A 288 4.42 16.86 24.40
CA PRO A 288 4.07 18.14 25.01
C PRO A 288 5.26 18.73 25.79
N SER A 289 5.29 20.05 25.99
CA SER A 289 6.24 20.67 26.93
C SER A 289 5.92 20.29 28.37
N ARG A 290 6.89 20.47 29.30
CA ARG A 290 6.67 20.22 30.73
C ARG A 290 5.46 20.99 31.27
N SER A 291 5.39 22.28 30.96
CA SER A 291 4.26 23.14 31.35
C SER A 291 2.92 22.65 30.81
N ALA A 292 2.87 22.18 29.56
CA ALA A 292 1.63 21.67 28.97
C ALA A 292 1.16 20.37 29.65
N VAL A 293 2.10 19.49 30.04
CA VAL A 293 1.76 18.30 30.84
C VAL A 293 1.18 18.71 32.19
N ASP A 294 1.81 19.65 32.89
CA ASP A 294 1.36 20.09 34.21
C ASP A 294 -0.03 20.76 34.16
N GLU A 295 -0.32 21.51 33.11
CA GLU A 295 -1.62 22.14 32.88
C GLU A 295 -2.72 21.09 32.66
N LEU A 296 -2.49 20.13 31.76
CA LEU A 296 -3.46 19.12 31.36
C LEU A 296 -3.55 17.92 32.33
N MET A 297 -2.61 17.80 33.27
CA MET A 297 -2.55 16.67 34.19
C MET A 297 -3.82 16.62 35.07
N PRO A 298 -4.52 15.47 35.12
CA PRO A 298 -5.67 15.31 36.02
C PRO A 298 -5.28 15.48 37.49
N GLU A 299 -6.17 16.06 38.30
CA GLU A 299 -5.92 16.35 39.73
C GLU A 299 -5.49 15.13 40.55
N TYR A 300 -6.08 13.96 40.25
CA TYR A 300 -5.68 12.72 40.94
C TYR A 300 -4.21 12.34 40.62
N PHE A 301 -3.73 12.65 39.41
CA PHE A 301 -2.38 12.33 38.96
C PHE A 301 -1.40 13.33 39.59
N LYS A 302 -1.76 14.62 39.63
CA LYS A 302 -1.02 15.67 40.34
C LYS A 302 -0.83 15.35 41.83
N ALA A 303 -1.86 14.82 42.48
CA ALA A 303 -1.81 14.50 43.90
C ALA A 303 -0.85 13.35 44.25
N LEU A 304 -0.69 12.36 43.36
CA LEU A 304 0.09 11.15 43.62
C LEU A 304 1.46 11.16 42.94
N TYR A 305 1.52 11.61 41.69
CA TYR A 305 2.72 11.59 40.84
C TYR A 305 2.84 12.88 40.00
N PRO A 306 3.01 14.06 40.64
CA PRO A 306 3.03 15.35 39.96
C PRO A 306 4.18 15.49 38.96
N LYS A 307 5.25 14.72 39.13
CA LYS A 307 6.42 14.76 38.24
C LYS A 307 6.29 13.87 37.01
N THR A 308 5.23 13.06 36.89
CA THR A 308 5.11 12.11 35.77
C THR A 308 5.02 12.83 34.44
N ARG A 309 6.01 12.55 33.58
CA ARG A 309 6.11 13.07 32.24
C ARG A 309 5.38 12.18 31.23
N VAL A 310 5.57 10.88 31.38
CA VAL A 310 5.07 9.86 30.45
C VAL A 310 4.87 8.53 31.18
N ILE A 311 3.87 7.78 30.74
CA ILE A 311 3.64 6.39 31.10
C ILE A 311 4.02 5.53 29.90
N LEU A 312 5.03 4.66 30.03
CA LEU A 312 5.51 3.81 28.94
C LEU A 312 5.08 2.36 29.13
N ASP A 313 4.82 1.71 28.01
CA ASP A 313 4.64 0.26 27.95
C ASP A 313 5.06 -0.27 26.57
N CYS A 314 5.41 -1.56 26.54
CA CYS A 314 5.77 -2.26 25.32
C CYS A 314 4.58 -3.07 24.80
N THR A 315 4.33 -2.99 23.49
CA THR A 315 3.31 -3.77 22.81
C THR A 315 3.91 -4.52 21.63
N GLU A 316 3.34 -5.70 21.35
CA GLU A 316 3.82 -6.59 20.29
C GLU A 316 2.75 -6.80 19.21
N ILE A 317 3.16 -6.84 17.94
CA ILE A 317 2.33 -7.23 16.79
C ILE A 317 2.87 -8.52 16.17
N ARG A 318 1.98 -9.40 15.70
CA ARG A 318 2.38 -10.68 15.11
C ARG A 318 2.80 -10.50 13.65
N VAL A 319 3.92 -11.10 13.29
CA VAL A 319 4.46 -11.06 11.92
C VAL A 319 4.76 -12.45 11.41
N GLN A 320 4.76 -12.60 10.09
CA GLN A 320 5.04 -13.89 9.46
C GLN A 320 6.48 -14.29 9.73
N SER A 321 6.69 -15.54 10.18
CA SER A 321 8.02 -16.09 10.41
C SER A 321 8.84 -16.11 9.12
N ALA A 322 10.03 -15.54 9.18
CA ALA A 322 10.99 -15.64 8.08
C ALA A 322 11.46 -17.09 7.91
N SER A 323 11.76 -17.50 6.67
CA SER A 323 12.35 -18.81 6.38
C SER A 323 13.78 -18.94 6.93
N SER A 324 14.46 -17.81 7.17
CA SER A 324 15.76 -17.76 7.84
C SER A 324 15.61 -18.07 9.33
N LYS A 325 16.31 -19.11 9.81
CA LYS A 325 16.33 -19.49 11.23
C LYS A 325 16.86 -18.39 12.13
N VAL A 326 17.83 -17.60 11.66
CA VAL A 326 18.44 -16.48 12.41
C VAL A 326 17.42 -15.35 12.61
N LEU A 327 16.79 -14.92 11.52
CA LEU A 327 15.74 -13.89 11.61
C LEU A 327 14.56 -14.37 12.45
N ASN A 328 14.21 -15.65 12.35
CA ASN A 328 13.14 -16.22 13.18
C ASN A 328 13.52 -16.20 14.67
N SER A 329 14.74 -16.60 15.06
CA SER A 329 15.15 -16.53 16.47
C SER A 329 15.18 -15.11 17.04
N GLU A 330 15.54 -14.12 16.24
CA GLU A 330 15.54 -12.71 16.67
C GLU A 330 14.13 -12.15 16.79
N THR A 331 13.25 -12.49 15.84
CA THR A 331 11.86 -11.98 15.84
C THR A 331 10.92 -12.81 16.70
N TYR A 332 11.35 -13.94 17.26
CA TYR A 332 10.53 -14.76 18.13
C TYR A 332 10.43 -14.13 19.53
N SER A 333 9.21 -13.77 19.93
CA SER A 333 8.93 -13.39 21.31
C SER A 333 8.65 -14.65 22.13
N HIS A 334 9.57 -14.97 23.04
CA HIS A 334 9.36 -16.03 24.02
C HIS A 334 8.13 -15.77 24.89
N TYR A 335 7.83 -14.49 25.16
CA TYR A 335 6.66 -14.08 25.94
C TYR A 335 5.34 -14.41 25.23
N LYS A 336 5.27 -14.21 23.90
CA LYS A 336 4.07 -14.50 23.09
C LYS A 336 4.07 -15.87 22.42
N GLY A 337 5.18 -16.61 22.49
CA GLY A 337 5.34 -17.91 21.83
C GLY A 337 5.25 -17.86 20.29
N THR A 338 5.46 -16.68 19.69
CA THR A 338 5.29 -16.47 18.25
C THR A 338 6.24 -15.38 17.72
N THR A 339 6.37 -15.29 16.41
CA THR A 339 7.16 -14.24 15.77
C THR A 339 6.43 -12.90 15.86
N THR A 340 7.05 -11.92 16.51
CA THR A 340 6.48 -10.60 16.73
C THR A 340 7.48 -9.48 16.44
N LEU A 341 6.93 -8.29 16.27
CA LEU A 341 7.67 -7.04 16.38
C LEU A 341 7.19 -6.30 17.63
N LYS A 342 8.12 -5.69 18.35
CA LYS A 342 7.89 -4.98 19.60
C LYS A 342 8.05 -3.47 19.39
N SER A 343 7.16 -2.67 19.98
CA SER A 343 7.27 -1.21 20.01
C SER A 343 7.05 -0.69 21.42
N LEU A 344 7.82 0.33 21.79
CA LEU A 344 7.63 1.13 22.98
C LEU A 344 6.67 2.27 22.65
N VAL A 345 5.59 2.38 23.42
CA VAL A 345 4.62 3.47 23.29
C VAL A 345 4.54 4.25 24.61
N GLY A 346 4.16 5.52 24.52
CA GLY A 346 4.06 6.41 25.67
C GLY A 346 2.82 7.28 25.60
N ILE A 347 2.14 7.42 26.74
CA ILE A 347 1.06 8.39 26.91
C ILE A 347 1.44 9.43 27.96
N SER A 348 0.95 10.66 27.80
CA SER A 348 0.97 11.65 28.88
C SER A 348 -0.09 11.32 29.95
N PRO A 349 0.03 11.93 31.15
CA PRO A 349 -0.92 11.72 32.25
C PRO A 349 -2.39 12.04 31.94
N ASP A 350 -2.68 12.86 30.93
CA ASP A 350 -4.03 13.14 30.43
C ASP A 350 -4.58 12.03 29.50
N GLY A 351 -3.76 11.04 29.14
CA GLY A 351 -4.13 9.91 28.29
C GLY A 351 -3.85 10.08 26.81
N SER A 352 -3.23 11.20 26.39
CA SER A 352 -2.85 11.44 24.99
C SER A 352 -1.64 10.58 24.59
N MET A 353 -1.63 10.02 23.37
CA MET A 353 -0.48 9.31 22.81
C MET A 353 0.62 10.32 22.45
N THR A 354 1.73 10.29 23.17
CA THR A 354 2.83 11.28 23.04
C THR A 354 4.12 10.68 22.51
N PHE A 355 4.25 9.36 22.50
CA PHE A 355 5.45 8.69 22.00
C PHE A 355 5.13 7.35 21.34
N VAL A 356 5.76 7.08 20.19
CA VAL A 356 5.67 5.81 19.48
C VAL A 356 7.04 5.50 18.87
N SER A 357 7.67 4.42 19.31
CA SER A 357 8.93 3.96 18.72
C SER A 357 8.72 3.28 17.37
N SER A 358 9.80 3.16 16.60
CA SER A 358 9.90 2.15 15.55
C SER A 358 9.64 0.74 16.11
N LEU A 359 9.32 -0.19 15.23
CA LEU A 359 9.19 -1.61 15.54
C LEU A 359 10.56 -2.28 15.54
N TYR A 360 10.83 -3.01 16.61
CA TYR A 360 12.03 -3.81 16.85
C TYR A 360 11.68 -5.29 16.84
N THR A 361 12.69 -6.15 16.85
CA THR A 361 12.50 -7.60 16.91
C THR A 361 11.83 -8.01 18.23
N GLY A 362 10.98 -9.04 18.21
CA GLY A 362 10.20 -9.48 19.39
C GLY A 362 11.05 -9.89 20.60
N SER A 363 12.31 -10.29 20.41
CA SER A 363 13.21 -10.68 21.51
C SER A 363 13.85 -9.50 22.26
N ILE A 364 13.74 -8.27 21.75
CA ILE A 364 14.38 -7.10 22.36
C ILE A 364 13.85 -6.86 23.79
N SER A 365 14.76 -6.54 24.71
CA SER A 365 14.38 -6.20 26.08
C SER A 365 13.77 -4.80 26.15
N ASP A 366 12.94 -4.57 27.18
CA ASP A 366 12.31 -3.27 27.43
C ASP A 366 13.36 -2.18 27.73
N LYS A 367 14.51 -2.57 28.30
CA LYS A 367 15.64 -1.68 28.53
C LYS A 367 16.33 -1.25 27.23
N GLU A 368 16.60 -2.20 26.33
CA GLU A 368 17.27 -1.91 25.06
C GLU A 368 16.40 -1.08 24.11
N ILE A 369 15.08 -1.35 24.06
CA ILE A 369 14.16 -0.53 23.26
C ILE A 369 14.06 0.89 23.84
N THR A 370 14.06 1.06 25.17
CA THR A 370 14.10 2.38 25.80
C THR A 370 15.36 3.14 25.39
N LYS A 371 16.53 2.48 25.41
CA LYS A 371 17.81 3.08 25.01
C LYS A 371 17.87 3.47 23.52
N SER A 372 17.26 2.67 22.64
CA SER A 372 17.39 2.83 21.19
C SER A 372 16.24 3.57 20.50
N SER A 373 15.11 3.76 21.19
CA SER A 373 13.90 4.38 20.63
C SER A 373 13.96 5.91 20.54
N GLY A 374 14.91 6.55 21.22
CA GLY A 374 15.05 8.00 21.27
C GLY A 374 14.22 8.70 22.35
N ILE A 375 13.42 7.96 23.15
CA ILE A 375 12.62 8.54 24.25
C ILE A 375 13.47 9.29 25.27
N LEU A 376 14.67 8.80 25.58
CA LEU A 376 15.59 9.42 26.55
C LEU A 376 15.97 10.85 26.16
N ASN A 377 16.02 11.15 24.86
CA ASN A 377 16.37 12.49 24.35
C ASN A 377 15.23 13.51 24.54
N LEU A 378 14.03 13.05 24.89
CA LEU A 378 12.84 13.89 25.06
C LEU A 378 12.57 14.23 26.54
N LEU A 379 13.25 13.56 27.47
CA LEU A 379 13.08 13.75 28.91
C LEU A 379 13.93 14.92 29.39
N GLU A 380 13.41 15.62 30.39
CA GLU A 380 14.07 16.74 31.05
C GLU A 380 14.49 16.36 32.49
N GLU A 381 15.44 17.09 33.06
CA GLU A 381 15.86 16.88 34.44
C GLU A 381 14.68 17.00 35.41
N GLY A 382 14.55 16.05 36.33
CA GLY A 382 13.48 16.00 37.33
C GLY A 382 12.17 15.37 36.83
N ASP A 383 12.09 14.97 35.55
CA ASP A 383 10.94 14.22 35.03
C ASP A 383 10.83 12.83 35.71
N ALA A 384 9.60 12.33 35.79
CA ALA A 384 9.33 10.96 36.24
C ALA A 384 8.70 10.13 35.11
N VAL A 385 9.22 8.92 34.90
CA VAL A 385 8.74 7.98 33.88
C VAL A 385 8.07 6.80 34.58
N MET A 386 6.78 6.61 34.31
CA MET A 386 6.01 5.51 34.91
C MET A 386 6.01 4.29 33.98
N VAL A 387 6.40 3.13 34.48
CA VAL A 387 6.57 1.90 33.68
C VAL A 387 6.15 0.66 34.47
N ASP A 388 6.01 -0.48 33.77
CA ASP A 388 5.76 -1.77 34.44
C ASP A 388 7.00 -2.28 35.19
N LYS A 389 6.82 -3.19 36.16
CA LYS A 389 7.91 -3.70 37.01
C LYS A 389 9.09 -4.31 36.22
N GLY A 390 8.83 -4.80 35.01
CA GLY A 390 9.84 -5.42 34.14
C GLY A 390 10.83 -4.42 33.51
N PHE A 391 10.56 -3.12 33.58
CA PHE A 391 11.42 -2.09 32.97
C PHE A 391 12.60 -1.74 33.89
N LEU A 392 13.73 -2.38 33.64
CA LEU A 392 15.00 -2.13 34.34
C LEU A 392 15.75 -0.92 33.74
N ILE A 393 15.13 0.26 33.78
CA ILE A 393 15.63 1.49 33.13
C ILE A 393 16.16 2.55 34.10
N LYS A 394 16.25 2.24 35.39
CA LYS A 394 16.65 3.20 36.43
C LYS A 394 17.99 3.86 36.12
N ASP A 395 18.99 3.06 35.76
CA ASP A 395 20.33 3.54 35.41
C ASP A 395 20.32 4.48 34.19
N LEU A 396 19.44 4.23 33.22
CA LEU A 396 19.30 5.10 32.05
C LEU A 396 18.66 6.46 32.39
N LEU A 397 17.78 6.50 33.38
CA LEU A 397 17.12 7.74 33.82
C LEU A 397 17.99 8.53 34.81
N ASP A 398 18.78 7.85 35.64
CA ASP A 398 19.72 8.48 36.56
C ASP A 398 20.75 9.34 35.78
N GLU A 399 21.15 8.95 34.57
CA GLU A 399 22.03 9.74 33.67
C GLU A 399 21.44 11.11 33.26
N ILE A 400 20.11 11.26 33.33
CA ILE A 400 19.36 12.47 32.92
C ILE A 400 18.79 13.19 34.16
N ASN A 401 19.13 12.74 35.38
CA ASN A 401 18.50 13.20 36.62
C ASN A 401 16.96 13.03 36.61
N ALA A 402 16.47 12.01 35.90
CA ALA A 402 15.06 11.63 35.85
C ALA A 402 14.79 10.43 36.78
N THR A 403 13.53 10.22 37.15
CA THR A 403 13.14 9.17 38.10
C THR A 403 12.26 8.11 37.46
N VAL A 404 12.47 6.85 37.83
CA VAL A 404 11.57 5.76 37.44
C VAL A 404 10.48 5.58 38.49
N VAL A 405 9.22 5.47 38.04
CA VAL A 405 8.07 5.11 38.87
C VAL A 405 7.62 3.71 38.47
N ILE A 406 7.98 2.73 39.31
CA ILE A 406 7.59 1.32 39.16
C ILE A 406 6.91 0.84 40.44
N PRO A 407 5.97 -0.12 40.36
CA PRO A 407 5.42 -0.68 41.57
C PRO A 407 6.50 -1.49 42.33
N PRO A 408 6.48 -1.47 43.67
CA PRO A 408 7.59 -1.97 44.50
C PRO A 408 7.83 -3.48 44.30
N PHE A 409 9.09 -3.90 44.43
CA PHE A 409 9.45 -5.31 44.44
C PHE A 409 9.05 -5.95 45.78
N LEU A 410 8.74 -7.25 45.76
CA LEU A 410 8.57 -8.02 47.00
C LEU A 410 9.87 -7.95 47.80
N GLY A 411 9.77 -7.51 49.05
CA GLY A 411 10.92 -7.47 49.95
C GLY A 411 11.44 -8.88 50.30
N PRO A 412 12.61 -8.99 50.97
CA PRO A 412 13.21 -10.26 51.37
C PRO A 412 12.30 -11.15 52.24
N SER A 413 11.31 -10.55 52.89
CA SER A 413 10.30 -11.19 53.75
C SER A 413 9.13 -11.82 52.97
N GLY A 414 9.03 -11.61 51.65
CA GLY A 414 7.95 -12.16 50.82
C GLY A 414 6.56 -11.55 51.05
N GLN A 415 6.45 -10.47 51.84
CA GLN A 415 5.19 -9.77 52.11
C GLN A 415 5.33 -8.27 51.85
N PHE A 416 4.27 -7.64 51.32
CA PHE A 416 4.18 -6.18 51.15
C PHE A 416 3.68 -5.52 52.44
N SER A 417 4.20 -4.34 52.79
CA SER A 417 3.59 -3.51 53.84
C SER A 417 2.24 -2.94 53.39
N HIS A 418 1.41 -2.45 54.31
CA HIS A 418 0.16 -1.76 53.96
C HIS A 418 0.38 -0.53 53.06
N GLU A 419 1.48 0.20 53.26
CA GLU A 419 1.85 1.34 52.43
C GLU A 419 2.32 0.90 51.03
N ASP A 420 3.09 -0.19 50.94
CA ASP A 420 3.51 -0.77 49.65
C ASP A 420 2.31 -1.29 48.84
N LEU A 421 1.31 -1.86 49.52
CA LEU A 421 0.06 -2.32 48.89
C LEU A 421 -0.74 -1.14 48.32
N ALA A 422 -0.89 -0.05 49.08
CA ALA A 422 -1.56 1.16 48.61
C ALA A 422 -0.82 1.80 47.43
N HIS A 423 0.52 1.89 47.51
CA HIS A 423 1.36 2.41 46.42
C HIS A 423 1.27 1.53 45.17
N THR A 424 1.33 0.20 45.32
CA THR A 424 1.15 -0.76 44.22
C THR A 424 -0.21 -0.60 43.54
N HIS A 425 -1.28 -0.49 44.35
CA HIS A 425 -2.62 -0.32 43.83
C HIS A 425 -2.78 0.99 43.05
N ASN A 426 -2.19 2.08 43.54
CA ASN A 426 -2.20 3.36 42.85
C ASN A 426 -1.46 3.29 41.51
N ILE A 427 -0.23 2.76 41.48
CA ILE A 427 0.52 2.63 40.21
C ILE A 427 -0.22 1.72 39.22
N ALA A 428 -0.74 0.58 39.68
CA ALA A 428 -1.50 -0.33 38.81
C ALA A 428 -2.74 0.34 38.23
N ARG A 429 -3.45 1.14 39.03
CA ARG A 429 -4.62 1.91 38.58
C ARG A 429 -4.24 2.95 37.53
N LEU A 430 -3.07 3.56 37.61
CA LEU A 430 -2.59 4.53 36.62
C LEU A 430 -2.08 3.86 35.35
N ARG A 431 -1.40 2.72 35.50
CA ARG A 431 -0.91 1.91 34.38
C ARG A 431 -2.05 1.42 33.48
N ILE A 432 -3.25 1.21 34.01
CA ILE A 432 -4.39 0.78 33.19
C ILE A 432 -4.67 1.74 32.02
N HIS A 433 -4.28 3.01 32.14
CA HIS A 433 -4.47 4.00 31.08
C HIS A 433 -3.58 3.71 29.87
N ILE A 434 -2.31 3.33 30.05
CA ILE A 434 -1.46 2.97 28.90
C ILE A 434 -1.97 1.67 28.24
N GLU A 435 -2.50 0.72 29.00
CA GLU A 435 -3.13 -0.49 28.45
C GLU A 435 -4.38 -0.16 27.62
N ARG A 436 -5.20 0.80 28.07
CA ARG A 436 -6.36 1.30 27.31
C ARG A 436 -5.94 2.01 26.03
N ALA A 437 -4.86 2.79 26.07
CA ALA A 437 -4.30 3.43 24.89
C ALA A 437 -3.79 2.39 23.88
N ILE A 438 -3.03 1.40 24.34
CA ILE A 438 -2.60 0.25 23.53
C ILE A 438 -3.80 -0.47 22.93
N ARG A 439 -4.87 -0.68 23.70
CA ARG A 439 -6.10 -1.28 23.20
C ARG A 439 -6.70 -0.49 22.03
N ARG A 440 -6.72 0.85 22.07
CA ARG A 440 -7.16 1.67 20.93
C ARG A 440 -6.31 1.44 19.68
N ILE A 441 -5.00 1.24 19.84
CA ILE A 441 -4.13 0.86 18.71
C ILE A 441 -4.52 -0.54 18.19
N LYS A 442 -4.81 -1.49 19.09
CA LYS A 442 -5.23 -2.85 18.73
C LYS A 442 -6.63 -2.93 18.11
N GLU A 443 -7.44 -1.88 18.21
CA GLU A 443 -8.70 -1.77 17.47
C GLU A 443 -8.47 -1.50 15.97
N TYR A 444 -7.24 -1.20 15.53
CA TYR A 444 -6.89 -1.24 14.11
C TYR A 444 -6.67 -2.69 13.65
N HIS A 445 -7.72 -3.27 13.07
CA HIS A 445 -7.76 -4.70 12.73
C HIS A 445 -6.80 -5.12 11.62
N ILE A 446 -6.02 -4.20 11.03
CA ILE A 446 -4.87 -4.55 10.20
C ILE A 446 -3.80 -5.35 10.97
N PHE A 447 -3.73 -5.21 12.29
CA PHE A 447 -2.79 -5.92 13.17
C PHE A 447 -3.37 -7.21 13.78
N ASP A 448 -4.64 -7.52 13.53
CA ASP A 448 -5.31 -8.74 14.03
C ASP A 448 -4.85 -10.01 13.33
N ARG A 449 -4.27 -9.88 12.13
CA ARG A 449 -3.74 -11.01 11.38
C ARG A 449 -2.22 -10.96 11.42
N VAL A 450 -1.61 -12.12 11.16
CA VAL A 450 -0.16 -12.19 10.97
C VAL A 450 0.20 -11.27 9.81
N ILE A 451 1.00 -10.24 10.07
CA ILE A 451 1.42 -9.29 9.04
C ILE A 451 2.33 -10.04 8.06
N PRO A 452 1.99 -10.09 6.77
CA PRO A 452 2.81 -10.77 5.78
C PRO A 452 4.13 -10.03 5.57
N LEU A 453 5.18 -10.78 5.22
CA LEU A 453 6.51 -10.19 4.94
C LEU A 453 6.47 -9.18 3.79
N SER A 454 5.48 -9.26 2.89
CA SER A 454 5.28 -8.26 1.83
C SER A 454 4.97 -6.85 2.34
N LEU A 455 4.43 -6.73 3.57
CA LEU A 455 4.17 -5.45 4.22
C LEU A 455 5.31 -5.01 5.15
N ALA A 456 6.40 -5.79 5.27
CA ALA A 456 7.52 -5.44 6.16
C ALA A 456 8.16 -4.08 5.82
N GLY A 457 8.17 -3.69 4.53
CA GLY A 457 8.72 -2.40 4.10
C GLY A 457 7.89 -1.18 4.51
N SER A 458 6.62 -1.35 4.92
CA SER A 458 5.72 -0.27 5.32
C SER A 458 5.13 -0.46 6.73
N VAL A 459 5.57 -1.49 7.47
CA VAL A 459 4.98 -1.87 8.77
C VAL A 459 5.20 -0.80 9.83
N ASN A 460 6.36 -0.14 9.84
CA ASN A 460 6.66 0.98 10.73
C ASN A 460 5.72 2.15 10.48
N GLN A 461 5.53 2.51 9.21
CA GLN A 461 4.65 3.60 8.81
C GLN A 461 3.21 3.31 9.23
N LEU A 462 2.71 2.10 8.97
CA LEU A 462 1.37 1.69 9.39
C LEU A 462 1.22 1.73 10.91
N TRP A 463 2.20 1.22 11.65
CA TRP A 463 2.20 1.22 13.11
C TRP A 463 2.15 2.63 13.68
N THR A 464 3.08 3.50 13.30
CA THR A 464 3.12 4.89 13.76
C THR A 464 1.84 5.64 13.41
N VAL A 465 1.32 5.50 12.19
CA VAL A 465 0.08 6.15 11.77
C VAL A 465 -1.10 5.68 12.61
N CYS A 466 -1.31 4.37 12.76
CA CYS A 466 -2.42 3.86 13.58
C CYS A 466 -2.32 4.33 15.04
N SER A 467 -1.10 4.37 15.60
CA SER A 467 -0.87 4.82 16.96
C SER A 467 -1.22 6.30 17.15
N ILE A 468 -0.73 7.19 16.27
CA ILE A 468 -1.02 8.63 16.38
C ILE A 468 -2.49 8.93 16.09
N LEU A 469 -3.13 8.19 15.18
CA LEU A 469 -4.54 8.39 14.87
C LEU A 469 -5.47 8.16 16.08
N THR A 470 -5.03 7.39 17.09
CA THR A 470 -5.82 7.21 18.32
C THR A 470 -6.08 8.50 19.09
N ASN A 471 -5.26 9.54 18.91
CA ASN A 471 -5.47 10.85 19.52
C ASN A 471 -6.74 11.55 19.02
N PHE A 472 -7.25 11.18 17.85
CA PHE A 472 -8.48 11.75 17.29
C PHE A 472 -9.74 10.98 17.72
N HIS A 473 -9.63 9.93 18.54
CA HIS A 473 -10.78 9.16 19.04
C HIS A 473 -11.44 9.81 20.27
N GLY A 474 -10.95 10.97 20.72
CA GLY A 474 -11.42 11.68 21.91
C GLY A 474 -10.74 11.21 23.21
N PRO A 475 -11.18 11.73 24.38
CA PRO A 475 -10.55 11.49 25.68
C PRO A 475 -10.47 10.00 26.03
N LEU A 476 -9.39 9.58 26.69
CA LEU A 476 -9.16 8.18 27.07
C LEU A 476 -9.94 7.76 28.32
N PHE A 477 -10.23 8.71 29.22
CA PHE A 477 -10.95 8.51 30.47
C PHE A 477 -11.56 9.82 30.98
#